data_AF-A0A093BS38-F1
#
_entry.id   AF-A0A093BS38-F1
#
_cell.length_a   1.000
_cell.length_b   1.000
_cell.length_c   1.000
_cell.angle_alpha   90.00
_cell.angle_beta   90.00
_cell.angle_gamma   90.00
#
_symmetry.space_group_name_H-M   'P 1'
#
loop_
_entity.id
_entity.type
_entity.pdbx_description
1 polymer ?
#
loop_
_entity_poly.entity_id
_entity_poly.type
_entity_poly.pdbx_seq_one_letter_code
_entity_poly.pdbx_strand_id
1 'polypeptide(L)'
;PSCLADVPEWNFDGSSTAQAEGSNSDMFLVPVRMFRDPFCLDPNKLVLCEVLKYNRKPAETNLRHTCKKVMDLVKDSHPWFGMEQEYTLLGINGHPYGWPDNGFPGPQGPYYCGVGADKVYGRDIVESHYKACLYAGVKICGTNAEVMPSQWEFQVGPCEGIEMGDHLWMARFILHRVCEDFGVVATLDPKPMTGNWNGAGCHTNYSTEEMRREGGLKHIEAAIEKLSKRHDYHICVYDPRGGRDNS
;
A
#
# COMPACT_ATOMS: atom_id res chain seq x y z
N PRO A 1 -16.48 13.72 13.70
CA PRO A 1 -17.36 13.65 12.49
C PRO A 1 -18.09 12.30 12.48
N SER A 2 -19.38 12.30 12.16
CA SER A 2 -20.21 11.08 12.10
C SER A 2 -20.20 10.45 10.72
N CYS A 3 -20.06 11.26 9.67
CA CYS A 3 -19.89 10.84 8.30
C CYS A 3 -18.81 11.67 7.59
N LEU A 4 -18.41 11.27 6.38
CA LEU A 4 -17.38 11.97 5.60
C LEU A 4 -17.79 13.42 5.27
N ALA A 5 -19.07 13.69 5.08
CA ALA A 5 -19.58 15.03 4.76
C ALA A 5 -19.44 16.03 5.94
N ASP A 6 -19.24 15.53 7.16
CA ASP A 6 -18.98 16.37 8.34
C ASP A 6 -17.51 16.82 8.40
N VAL A 7 -16.63 16.26 7.56
CA VAL A 7 -15.21 16.59 7.56
C VAL A 7 -14.97 17.78 6.63
N PRO A 8 -14.49 18.93 7.13
CA PRO A 8 -14.20 20.07 6.27
C PRO A 8 -13.01 19.78 5.35
N GLU A 9 -13.01 20.42 4.18
CA GLU A 9 -11.77 20.56 3.43
C GLU A 9 -10.73 21.32 4.25
N TRP A 10 -9.46 21.05 3.99
CA TRP A 10 -8.35 21.72 4.65
C TRP A 10 -7.27 22.11 3.65
N ASN A 11 -6.18 22.68 4.12
CA ASN A 11 -5.05 23.10 3.32
C ASN A 11 -3.75 22.79 4.04
N PHE A 12 -2.67 22.78 3.27
CA PHE A 12 -1.31 22.63 3.77
C PHE A 12 -0.34 23.35 2.84
N ASP A 13 0.87 23.59 3.34
CA ASP A 13 1.96 24.17 2.57
C ASP A 13 2.63 23.10 1.69
N GLY A 14 2.32 23.13 0.40
CA GLY A 14 2.86 22.20 -0.60
C GLY A 14 4.35 22.39 -0.87
N SER A 15 4.96 23.52 -0.50
CA SER A 15 6.41 23.70 -0.67
C SER A 15 7.21 22.82 0.31
N SER A 16 6.65 22.61 1.51
CA SER A 16 7.22 21.73 2.54
C SER A 16 7.05 20.23 2.23
N THR A 17 6.33 19.87 1.16
CA THR A 17 6.14 18.48 0.71
C THR A 17 6.63 18.23 -0.71
N ALA A 18 7.38 19.18 -1.30
CA ALA A 18 7.85 19.14 -2.69
C ALA A 18 6.71 19.02 -3.74
N GLN A 19 5.54 19.58 -3.46
CA GLN A 19 4.37 19.56 -4.35
C GLN A 19 4.01 20.94 -4.94
N ALA A 20 4.65 22.01 -4.48
CA ALA A 20 4.51 23.35 -5.02
C ALA A 20 5.83 24.14 -4.95
N GLU A 21 6.04 25.04 -5.90
CA GLU A 21 7.18 25.96 -5.92
C GLU A 21 6.69 27.42 -5.92
N GLY A 22 7.52 28.32 -5.39
CA GLY A 22 7.30 29.77 -5.47
C GLY A 22 6.31 30.32 -4.46
N SER A 23 5.70 31.46 -4.78
CA SER A 23 4.88 32.26 -3.87
C SER A 23 3.46 31.75 -3.63
N ASN A 24 3.04 30.69 -4.32
CA ASN A 24 1.67 30.16 -4.25
C ASN A 24 1.71 28.67 -3.87
N SER A 25 2.15 28.41 -2.63
CA SER A 25 2.42 27.05 -2.13
C SER A 25 1.21 26.36 -1.48
N ASP A 26 0.10 27.08 -1.26
CA ASP A 26 -1.10 26.50 -0.68
C ASP A 26 -1.69 25.40 -1.58
N MET A 27 -1.93 24.25 -0.97
CA MET A 27 -2.62 23.10 -1.55
C MET A 27 -3.80 22.70 -0.67
N PHE A 28 -4.82 22.10 -1.26
CA PHE A 28 -6.04 21.70 -0.57
C PHE A 28 -6.13 20.20 -0.39
N LEU A 29 -6.64 19.80 0.78
CA LEU A 29 -7.01 18.44 1.13
C LEU A 29 -8.52 18.31 1.04
N VAL A 30 -8.99 17.44 0.16
CA VAL A 30 -10.41 17.11 0.02
C VAL A 30 -10.63 15.71 0.61
N PRO A 31 -11.44 15.56 1.68
CA PRO A 31 -11.73 14.26 2.29
C PRO A 31 -12.38 13.29 1.31
N VAL A 32 -11.86 12.06 1.22
CA VAL A 32 -12.37 11.04 0.28
C VAL A 32 -12.72 9.70 0.92
N ARG A 33 -12.12 9.38 2.07
CA ARG A 33 -12.48 8.21 2.88
C ARG A 33 -12.15 8.45 4.34
N MET A 34 -12.97 7.92 5.24
CA MET A 34 -12.79 8.04 6.68
C MET A 34 -12.70 6.66 7.32
N PHE A 35 -11.76 6.51 8.25
CA PHE A 35 -11.51 5.29 9.01
C PHE A 35 -11.53 5.60 10.51
N ARG A 36 -11.72 4.57 11.34
CA ARG A 36 -11.51 4.72 12.79
C ARG A 36 -10.01 4.89 13.05
N ASP A 37 -9.66 5.71 14.04
CA ASP A 37 -8.27 5.91 14.43
C ASP A 37 -7.84 4.83 15.45
N PRO A 38 -6.95 3.88 15.10
CA PRO A 38 -6.53 2.84 16.03
C PRO A 38 -5.55 3.34 17.11
N PHE A 39 -5.03 4.56 16.99
CA PHE A 39 -4.07 5.15 17.92
C PHE A 39 -4.76 6.05 18.95
N CYS A 40 -5.68 6.89 18.50
CA CYS A 40 -6.47 7.77 19.37
C CYS A 40 -7.79 7.14 19.84
N LEU A 41 -8.17 5.99 19.26
CA LEU A 41 -9.43 5.28 19.50
C LEU A 41 -10.68 6.12 19.18
N ASP A 42 -11.86 5.48 19.24
CA ASP A 42 -13.12 6.19 19.07
C ASP A 42 -13.33 7.26 20.15
N PRO A 43 -13.90 8.43 19.79
CA PRO A 43 -14.56 8.73 18.52
C PRO A 43 -13.64 9.30 17.42
N ASN A 44 -12.33 9.30 17.59
CA ASN A 44 -11.35 9.89 16.67
C ASN A 44 -11.31 9.16 15.31
N LYS A 45 -10.79 9.84 14.29
CA LYS A 45 -10.87 9.39 12.89
C LYS A 45 -9.57 9.68 12.13
N LEU A 46 -9.19 8.74 11.26
CA LEU A 46 -8.21 8.97 10.20
C LEU A 46 -8.97 9.32 8.92
N VAL A 47 -8.52 10.38 8.23
CA VAL A 47 -9.17 10.85 7.00
C VAL A 47 -8.16 10.80 5.86
N LEU A 48 -8.44 9.95 4.88
CA LEU A 48 -7.72 9.95 3.61
C LEU A 48 -8.28 11.08 2.74
N CYS A 49 -7.37 11.85 2.15
CA CYS A 49 -7.70 12.99 1.31
C CYS A 49 -7.10 12.84 -0.09
N GLU A 50 -7.74 13.44 -1.08
CA GLU A 50 -7.09 13.79 -2.34
C GLU A 50 -6.52 15.22 -2.28
N VAL A 51 -5.54 15.49 -3.13
CA VAL A 51 -4.81 16.77 -3.12
C VAL A 51 -5.13 17.59 -4.37
N LEU A 52 -5.54 18.84 -4.16
CA LEU A 52 -5.74 19.84 -5.20
C LEU A 52 -4.75 20.99 -5.03
N LYS A 53 -4.36 21.64 -6.12
CA LYS A 53 -3.54 22.86 -6.11
C LYS A 53 -4.37 24.08 -5.75
N TYR A 54 -3.70 25.24 -5.57
CA TYR A 54 -4.36 26.54 -5.37
C TYR A 54 -5.47 26.85 -6.39
N ASN A 55 -5.33 26.38 -7.64
CA ASN A 55 -6.30 26.57 -8.72
C ASN A 55 -7.38 25.47 -8.81
N ARG A 56 -7.51 24.64 -7.77
CA ARG A 56 -8.46 23.51 -7.65
C ARG A 56 -8.27 22.40 -8.71
N LYS A 57 -7.17 22.41 -9.47
CA LYS A 57 -6.78 21.27 -10.31
C LYS A 57 -6.12 20.18 -9.45
N PRO A 58 -6.25 18.89 -9.80
CA PRO A 58 -5.53 17.81 -9.14
C PRO A 58 -4.02 18.07 -9.13
N ALA A 59 -3.35 17.75 -8.03
CA ALA A 59 -1.90 17.71 -7.97
C ALA A 59 -1.34 16.63 -8.93
N GLU A 60 -0.08 16.77 -9.34
CA GLU A 60 0.62 15.80 -10.20
C GLU A 60 0.57 14.38 -9.62
N THR A 61 0.71 14.26 -8.30
CA THR A 61 0.70 13.00 -7.58
C THR A 61 -0.71 12.52 -7.22
N ASN A 62 -1.77 13.27 -7.55
CA ASN A 62 -3.15 12.87 -7.32
C ASN A 62 -3.64 11.92 -8.43
N LEU A 63 -3.10 10.70 -8.40
CA LEU A 63 -3.50 9.61 -9.30
C LEU A 63 -4.87 9.02 -8.95
N ARG A 64 -5.36 9.29 -7.72
CA ARG A 64 -6.69 8.88 -7.28
C ARG A 64 -7.79 9.48 -8.14
N HIS A 65 -7.65 10.77 -8.51
CA HIS A 65 -8.65 11.48 -9.32
C HIS A 65 -8.90 10.81 -10.68
N THR A 66 -7.84 10.46 -11.41
CA THR A 66 -7.95 9.78 -12.70
C THR A 66 -8.39 8.33 -12.55
N CYS A 67 -7.91 7.63 -11.52
CA CYS A 67 -8.35 6.27 -11.19
C CYS A 67 -9.86 6.22 -10.91
N LYS A 68 -10.38 7.14 -10.10
CA LYS A 68 -11.82 7.22 -9.78
C LYS A 68 -12.68 7.34 -11.03
N LYS A 69 -12.28 8.19 -11.98
CA LYS A 69 -12.99 8.34 -13.27
C LYS A 69 -13.03 7.03 -14.06
N VAL A 70 -11.91 6.30 -14.12
CA VAL A 70 -11.87 5.01 -14.81
C VAL A 70 -12.77 4.00 -14.11
N MET A 71 -12.70 3.90 -12.78
CA MET A 71 -13.54 2.98 -12.00
C MET A 71 -15.03 3.30 -12.14
N ASP A 72 -15.42 4.57 -12.26
CA ASP A 72 -16.79 4.97 -12.53
C ASP A 72 -17.28 4.55 -13.91
N LEU A 73 -16.40 4.61 -14.93
CA LEU A 73 -16.72 4.18 -16.30
C LEU A 73 -16.95 2.68 -16.39
N VAL A 74 -16.29 1.89 -15.55
CA VAL A 74 -16.37 0.41 -15.58
C VAL A 74 -17.13 -0.17 -14.39
N LYS A 75 -17.86 0.65 -13.63
CA LYS A 75 -18.54 0.25 -12.39
C LYS A 75 -19.46 -0.96 -12.56
N ASP A 76 -20.13 -1.07 -13.71
CA ASP A 76 -21.09 -2.15 -14.00
C ASP A 76 -20.40 -3.50 -14.21
N SER A 77 -19.06 -3.52 -14.37
CA SER A 77 -18.27 -4.76 -14.40
C SER A 77 -17.88 -5.27 -13.01
N HIS A 78 -18.19 -4.53 -11.95
CA HIS A 78 -17.84 -4.83 -10.55
C HIS A 78 -16.39 -5.33 -10.37
N PRO A 79 -15.40 -4.48 -10.73
CA PRO A 79 -13.99 -4.86 -10.69
C PRO A 79 -13.54 -5.00 -9.23
N TRP A 80 -13.08 -6.19 -8.86
CA TRP A 80 -12.49 -6.48 -7.57
C TRP A 80 -10.98 -6.59 -7.68
N PHE A 81 -10.31 -6.09 -6.65
CA PHE A 81 -8.88 -6.13 -6.49
C PHE A 81 -8.52 -6.72 -5.12
N GLY A 82 -7.40 -7.42 -5.06
CA GLY A 82 -6.70 -7.74 -3.82
C GLY A 82 -5.21 -7.48 -4.01
N MET A 83 -4.56 -6.81 -3.08
CA MET A 83 -3.14 -6.49 -3.17
C MET A 83 -2.36 -7.11 -2.01
N GLU A 84 -1.27 -7.77 -2.35
CA GLU A 84 -0.31 -8.43 -1.46
C GLU A 84 0.87 -7.48 -1.26
N GLN A 85 0.91 -6.74 -0.16
CA GLN A 85 1.96 -5.76 0.09
C GLN A 85 3.11 -6.39 0.86
N GLU A 86 4.24 -6.59 0.20
CA GLU A 86 5.48 -6.98 0.86
C GLU A 86 6.24 -5.74 1.36
N TYR A 87 6.94 -5.86 2.48
CA TYR A 87 7.77 -4.81 3.05
C TYR A 87 8.91 -5.42 3.87
N THR A 88 9.95 -4.65 4.11
CA THR A 88 11.07 -5.06 4.97
C THR A 88 11.22 -4.12 6.15
N LEU A 89 11.45 -4.69 7.34
CA LEU A 89 11.74 -3.96 8.55
C LEU A 89 13.25 -3.67 8.64
N LEU A 90 13.59 -2.39 8.83
CA LEU A 90 14.94 -1.90 9.03
C LEU A 90 15.04 -1.21 10.40
N GLY A 91 16.23 -1.22 10.98
CA GLY A 91 16.58 -0.25 12.02
C GLY A 91 16.70 1.15 11.44
N ILE A 92 16.70 2.17 12.30
CA ILE A 92 16.87 3.58 11.90
C ILE A 92 18.21 3.86 11.17
N ASN A 93 19.19 2.98 11.31
CA ASN A 93 20.47 3.01 10.60
C ASN A 93 20.39 2.45 9.17
N GLY A 94 19.21 1.99 8.74
CA GLY A 94 18.99 1.37 7.42
C GLY A 94 19.39 -0.11 7.34
N HIS A 95 19.91 -0.70 8.42
CA HIS A 95 20.25 -2.12 8.47
C HIS A 95 18.99 -2.97 8.72
N PRO A 96 18.83 -4.15 8.09
CA PRO A 96 17.66 -4.99 8.36
C PRO A 96 17.51 -5.34 9.85
N TYR A 97 16.28 -5.20 10.33
CA TYR A 97 15.97 -5.32 11.76
C TYR A 97 16.26 -6.74 12.26
N GLY A 98 17.03 -6.88 13.34
CA GLY A 98 17.37 -8.19 13.92
C GLY A 98 18.46 -8.98 13.17
N TRP A 99 19.03 -8.43 12.10
CA TRP A 99 20.22 -9.01 11.47
C TRP A 99 21.49 -8.70 12.30
N PRO A 100 22.56 -9.51 12.19
CA PRO A 100 23.82 -9.24 12.86
C PRO A 100 24.46 -7.92 12.39
N ASP A 101 24.91 -7.07 13.32
CA ASP A 101 25.40 -5.69 13.03
C ASP A 101 26.48 -5.58 11.94
N ASN A 102 27.31 -6.62 11.77
CA ASN A 102 28.38 -6.67 10.77
C ASN A 102 28.32 -7.96 9.93
N GLY A 103 27.12 -8.46 9.65
CA GLY A 103 27.00 -9.72 8.94
C GLY A 103 25.62 -10.00 8.39
N PHE A 104 25.46 -11.24 7.95
CA PHE A 104 24.22 -11.75 7.40
C PHE A 104 23.67 -12.84 8.32
N PRO A 105 22.34 -12.99 8.40
CA PRO A 105 21.76 -14.20 8.96
C PRO A 105 22.11 -15.42 8.10
N GLY A 106 21.65 -16.60 8.53
CA GLY A 106 21.73 -17.80 7.69
C GLY A 106 21.05 -17.61 6.32
N PRO A 107 21.31 -18.52 5.36
CA PRO A 107 20.69 -18.45 4.05
C PRO A 107 19.16 -18.54 4.13
N GLN A 108 18.48 -17.94 3.14
CA GLN A 108 17.02 -18.02 3.01
C GLN A 108 16.52 -19.47 3.00
N GLY A 109 15.34 -19.71 3.57
CA GLY A 109 14.75 -21.04 3.70
C GLY A 109 13.88 -21.21 4.94
N PRO A 110 14.40 -20.99 6.17
CA PRO A 110 13.63 -21.22 7.40
C PRO A 110 12.70 -20.07 7.79
N TYR A 111 12.75 -18.93 7.08
CA TYR A 111 12.09 -17.67 7.46
C TYR A 111 10.63 -17.58 6.99
N TYR A 112 10.33 -18.05 5.78
CA TYR A 112 8.99 -18.01 5.20
C TYR A 112 7.99 -18.76 6.07
N CYS A 113 6.93 -18.08 6.51
CA CYS A 113 5.95 -18.60 7.46
C CYS A 113 6.57 -19.21 8.74
N GLY A 114 7.77 -18.76 9.11
CA GLY A 114 8.53 -19.31 10.23
C GLY A 114 7.92 -19.03 11.60
N VAL A 115 8.38 -19.77 12.60
CA VAL A 115 8.09 -19.56 14.02
C VAL A 115 9.34 -19.85 14.85
N GLY A 116 9.60 -19.02 15.85
CA GLY A 116 10.78 -19.08 16.69
C GLY A 116 11.63 -17.81 16.60
N ALA A 117 12.33 -17.49 17.69
CA ALA A 117 13.16 -16.28 17.79
C ALA A 117 14.37 -16.29 16.83
N ASP A 118 14.76 -17.46 16.34
CA ASP A 118 15.84 -17.69 15.37
C ASP A 118 15.41 -17.51 13.91
N LYS A 119 14.11 -17.30 13.66
CA LYS A 119 13.52 -17.23 12.31
C LYS A 119 12.68 -15.98 12.09
N VAL A 120 12.05 -15.46 13.14
CA VAL A 120 11.02 -14.44 13.02
C VAL A 120 11.45 -13.17 13.73
N TYR A 121 11.60 -12.09 12.96
CA TYR A 121 12.01 -10.78 13.47
C TYR A 121 10.89 -9.77 13.25
N GLY A 122 10.42 -9.14 14.34
CA GLY A 122 9.44 -8.04 14.27
C GLY A 122 7.97 -8.47 14.24
N ARG A 123 7.61 -9.68 14.70
CA ARG A 123 6.20 -10.14 14.73
C ARG A 123 5.29 -9.20 15.53
N ASP A 124 5.78 -8.57 16.58
CA ASP A 124 4.99 -7.64 17.40
C ASP A 124 4.45 -6.45 16.58
N ILE A 125 5.23 -5.96 15.61
CA ILE A 125 4.82 -4.90 14.68
C ILE A 125 3.72 -5.41 13.76
N VAL A 126 3.88 -6.62 13.22
CA VAL A 126 2.92 -7.24 12.30
C VAL A 126 1.58 -7.48 12.99
N GLU A 127 1.59 -8.05 14.20
CA GLU A 127 0.39 -8.29 15.01
C GLU A 127 -0.32 -6.99 15.40
N SER A 128 0.46 -5.95 15.74
CA SER A 128 -0.06 -4.62 16.08
C SER A 128 -0.69 -3.95 14.86
N HIS A 129 -0.01 -3.98 13.72
CA HIS A 129 -0.51 -3.47 12.44
C HIS A 129 -1.78 -4.18 12.00
N TYR A 130 -1.82 -5.51 12.11
CA TYR A 130 -2.98 -6.31 11.73
C TYR A 130 -4.22 -5.91 12.54
N LYS A 131 -4.08 -5.84 13.87
CA LYS A 131 -5.16 -5.44 14.78
C LYS A 131 -5.56 -3.98 14.57
N ALA A 132 -4.60 -3.08 14.33
CA ALA A 132 -4.87 -1.68 14.03
C ALA A 132 -5.67 -1.53 12.73
N CYS A 133 -5.31 -2.28 11.68
CA CYS A 133 -6.05 -2.32 10.42
C CYS A 133 -7.48 -2.83 10.60
N LEU A 134 -7.67 -3.94 11.32
CA LEU A 134 -9.00 -4.47 11.66
C LEU A 134 -9.84 -3.43 12.42
N TYR A 135 -9.25 -2.79 13.43
CA TYR A 135 -9.93 -1.75 14.21
C TYR A 135 -10.33 -0.55 13.34
N ALA A 136 -9.41 -0.07 12.50
CA ALA A 136 -9.63 1.06 11.60
C ALA A 136 -10.75 0.79 10.57
N GLY A 137 -11.05 -0.48 10.32
CA GLY A 137 -11.98 -0.92 9.26
C GLY A 137 -11.28 -1.08 7.92
N VAL A 138 -9.96 -1.25 7.89
CA VAL A 138 -9.23 -1.64 6.68
C VAL A 138 -9.59 -3.08 6.32
N LYS A 139 -9.85 -3.37 5.03
CA LYS A 139 -10.13 -4.71 4.50
C LYS A 139 -8.85 -5.57 4.43
N ILE A 140 -8.11 -5.67 5.53
CA ILE A 140 -6.98 -6.60 5.65
C ILE A 140 -7.50 -8.03 5.70
N CYS A 141 -6.93 -8.94 4.91
CA CYS A 141 -7.40 -10.32 4.80
C CYS A 141 -6.36 -11.38 5.15
N GLY A 142 -5.11 -11.00 5.37
CA GLY A 142 -4.07 -11.92 5.82
C GLY A 142 -2.71 -11.25 6.01
N THR A 143 -1.76 -12.04 6.52
CA THR A 143 -0.35 -11.68 6.66
C THR A 143 0.50 -12.95 6.75
N ASN A 144 1.76 -12.85 6.33
CA ASN A 144 2.76 -13.89 6.51
C ASN A 144 4.16 -13.29 6.68
N ALA A 145 5.06 -14.05 7.31
CA ALA A 145 6.49 -13.78 7.23
C ALA A 145 6.98 -14.20 5.83
N GLU A 146 7.76 -13.34 5.20
CA GLU A 146 8.28 -13.57 3.86
C GLU A 146 9.62 -14.33 3.86
N VAL A 147 10.13 -14.62 2.67
CA VAL A 147 11.33 -15.44 2.47
C VAL A 147 12.59 -14.80 3.05
N MET A 148 12.76 -13.48 2.91
CA MET A 148 13.90 -12.77 3.51
C MET A 148 13.63 -12.53 5.01
N PRO A 149 14.60 -12.77 5.90
CA PRO A 149 14.43 -12.46 7.31
C PRO A 149 14.16 -10.96 7.50
N SER A 150 13.18 -10.63 8.34
CA SER A 150 12.66 -9.27 8.56
C SER A 150 11.79 -8.72 7.43
N GLN A 151 11.51 -9.52 6.40
CA GLN A 151 10.51 -9.25 5.38
C GLN A 151 9.17 -9.84 5.78
N TRP A 152 8.11 -9.13 5.46
CA TRP A 152 6.74 -9.48 5.81
C TRP A 152 5.79 -9.08 4.69
N GLU A 153 4.62 -9.69 4.68
CA GLU A 153 3.54 -9.36 3.77
C GLU A 153 2.24 -9.13 4.55
N PHE A 154 1.42 -8.20 4.07
CA PHE A 154 0.00 -8.14 4.44
C PHE A 154 -0.87 -8.04 3.18
N GLN A 155 -2.03 -8.69 3.21
CA GLN A 155 -2.96 -8.68 2.08
C GLN A 155 -4.16 -7.79 2.38
N VAL A 156 -4.56 -6.97 1.40
CA VAL A 156 -5.76 -6.14 1.47
C VAL A 156 -6.70 -6.54 0.34
N GLY A 157 -7.94 -6.87 0.68
CA GLY A 157 -9.00 -7.18 -0.29
C GLY A 157 -9.92 -8.31 0.16
N PRO A 158 -10.92 -8.67 -0.67
CA PRO A 158 -11.25 -8.02 -1.95
C PRO A 158 -11.87 -6.61 -1.75
N CYS A 159 -11.42 -5.66 -2.56
CA CYS A 159 -11.91 -4.28 -2.62
C CYS A 159 -12.47 -3.98 -4.00
N GLU A 160 -13.59 -3.27 -4.09
CA GLU A 160 -14.20 -2.90 -5.37
C GLU A 160 -13.69 -1.54 -5.87
N GLY A 161 -13.20 -1.50 -7.09
CA GLY A 161 -12.79 -0.27 -7.77
C GLY A 161 -11.86 0.62 -6.93
N ILE A 162 -12.28 1.87 -6.69
CA ILE A 162 -11.47 2.90 -6.02
C ILE A 162 -11.11 2.52 -4.57
N GLU A 163 -11.89 1.65 -3.93
CA GLU A 163 -11.67 1.27 -2.54
C GLU A 163 -10.31 0.61 -2.33
N MET A 164 -9.79 -0.11 -3.33
CA MET A 164 -8.51 -0.82 -3.22
C MET A 164 -7.37 0.13 -2.89
N GLY A 165 -7.26 1.22 -3.64
CA GLY A 165 -6.25 2.24 -3.40
C GLY A 165 -6.44 2.89 -2.04
N ASP A 166 -7.68 3.25 -1.68
CA ASP A 166 -7.96 3.92 -0.41
C ASP A 166 -7.59 3.03 0.80
N HIS A 167 -7.90 1.73 0.75
CA HIS A 167 -7.57 0.78 1.81
C HIS A 167 -6.08 0.50 1.90
N LEU A 168 -5.38 0.29 0.78
CA LEU A 168 -3.94 0.00 0.80
C LEU A 168 -3.13 1.20 1.30
N TRP A 169 -3.46 2.42 0.86
CA TRP A 169 -2.79 3.63 1.35
C TRP A 169 -2.99 3.84 2.85
N MET A 170 -4.19 3.60 3.36
CA MET A 170 -4.46 3.66 4.80
C MET A 170 -3.70 2.55 5.56
N ALA A 171 -3.65 1.34 5.02
CA ALA A 171 -2.89 0.23 5.60
C ALA A 171 -1.39 0.56 5.70
N ARG A 172 -0.81 1.17 4.66
CA ARG A 172 0.59 1.66 4.64
C ARG A 172 0.82 2.76 5.68
N PHE A 173 -0.10 3.73 5.79
CA PHE A 173 0.00 4.77 6.82
C PHE A 173 0.02 4.17 8.23
N ILE A 174 -0.90 3.23 8.51
CA ILE A 174 -0.95 2.54 9.81
C ILE A 174 0.33 1.75 10.05
N LEU A 175 0.90 1.09 9.02
CA LEU A 175 2.17 0.37 9.14
C LEU A 175 3.29 1.32 9.59
N HIS A 176 3.47 2.45 8.91
CA HIS A 176 4.50 3.42 9.28
C HIS A 176 4.29 3.99 10.69
N ARG A 177 3.04 4.28 11.07
CA ARG A 177 2.70 4.77 12.41
C ARG A 177 2.99 3.74 13.50
N VAL A 178 2.68 2.46 13.27
CA VAL A 178 3.04 1.38 14.20
C VAL A 178 4.55 1.23 14.29
N CYS A 179 5.25 1.19 13.15
CA CYS A 179 6.71 1.11 13.12
C CYS A 179 7.40 2.24 13.90
N GLU A 180 6.85 3.46 13.86
CA GLU A 180 7.34 4.60 14.63
C GLU A 180 7.33 4.33 16.14
N ASP A 181 6.25 3.77 16.69
CA ASP A 181 6.15 3.43 18.11
C ASP A 181 7.17 2.36 18.54
N PHE A 182 7.58 1.49 17.61
CA PHE A 182 8.61 0.47 17.83
C PHE A 182 10.04 0.94 17.50
N GLY A 183 10.22 2.17 17.00
CA GLY A 183 11.54 2.69 16.62
C GLY A 183 12.18 1.98 15.43
N VAL A 184 11.36 1.45 14.51
CA VAL A 184 11.82 0.75 13.29
C VAL A 184 11.30 1.46 12.03
N VAL A 185 11.90 1.16 10.89
CA VAL A 185 11.50 1.68 9.59
C VAL A 185 10.94 0.54 8.76
N ALA A 186 9.73 0.71 8.20
CA ALA A 186 9.23 -0.15 7.14
C ALA A 186 9.63 0.45 5.79
N THR A 187 10.40 -0.28 4.98
CA THR A 187 10.67 0.09 3.59
C THR A 187 9.78 -0.70 2.63
N LEU A 188 9.27 -0.01 1.61
CA LEU A 188 8.55 -0.58 0.47
C LEU A 188 9.42 -0.60 -0.80
N ASP A 189 10.73 -0.41 -0.65
CA ASP A 189 11.68 -0.52 -1.75
C ASP A 189 11.68 -1.95 -2.31
N PRO A 190 11.60 -2.16 -3.64
CA PRO A 190 11.47 -3.48 -4.22
C PRO A 190 12.72 -4.34 -4.10
N LYS A 191 13.87 -3.74 -3.76
CA LYS A 191 15.12 -4.47 -3.54
C LYS A 191 15.92 -3.86 -2.38
N PRO A 192 15.47 -4.08 -1.13
CA PRO A 192 16.06 -3.43 0.04
C PRO A 192 17.49 -3.93 0.32
N MET A 193 17.81 -5.17 -0.07
CA MET A 193 19.14 -5.76 0.07
C MET A 193 19.68 -6.27 -1.26
N THR A 194 20.95 -5.97 -1.53
CA THR A 194 21.67 -6.47 -2.71
C THR A 194 22.10 -7.92 -2.53
N GLY A 195 22.32 -8.62 -3.64
CA GLY A 195 22.72 -10.03 -3.64
C GLY A 195 21.54 -11.00 -3.60
N ASN A 196 21.77 -12.19 -3.04
CA ASN A 196 20.83 -13.31 -3.06
C ASN A 196 19.78 -13.24 -1.92
N TRP A 197 19.10 -12.10 -1.84
CA TRP A 197 17.97 -11.85 -0.94
C TRP A 197 16.74 -11.53 -1.77
N ASN A 198 15.56 -11.93 -1.32
CA ASN A 198 14.32 -11.67 -2.04
C ASN A 198 14.09 -10.16 -2.22
N GLY A 199 13.42 -9.81 -3.32
CA GLY A 199 12.86 -8.47 -3.49
C GLY A 199 11.51 -8.36 -2.78
N ALA A 200 10.95 -7.15 -2.76
CA ALA A 200 9.61 -6.87 -2.23
C ALA A 200 8.62 -6.58 -3.35
N GLY A 201 7.59 -7.40 -3.47
CA GLY A 201 6.51 -7.27 -4.45
C GLY A 201 5.28 -6.48 -3.96
N CYS A 202 4.37 -6.23 -4.91
CA CYS A 202 3.00 -5.81 -4.62
C CYS A 202 2.02 -6.54 -5.54
N HIS A 203 1.91 -7.87 -5.41
CA HIS A 203 1.07 -8.66 -6.32
C HIS A 203 -0.37 -8.16 -6.30
N THR A 204 -1.01 -8.13 -7.46
CA THR A 204 -2.37 -7.62 -7.62
C THR A 204 -3.26 -8.68 -8.22
N ASN A 205 -4.15 -9.22 -7.40
CA ASN A 205 -5.26 -10.06 -7.79
C ASN A 205 -6.36 -9.20 -8.40
N TYR A 206 -6.98 -9.66 -9.49
CA TYR A 206 -8.03 -8.91 -10.20
C TYR A 206 -9.14 -9.82 -10.73
N SER A 207 -10.39 -9.35 -10.66
CA SER A 207 -11.51 -9.99 -11.36
C SER A 207 -12.64 -9.00 -11.67
N THR A 208 -13.38 -9.23 -12.76
CA THR A 208 -14.71 -8.64 -12.98
C THR A 208 -15.80 -9.63 -12.59
N GLU A 209 -17.07 -9.19 -12.55
CA GLU A 209 -18.20 -10.09 -12.30
C GLU A 209 -18.24 -11.27 -13.26
N GLU A 210 -18.05 -11.01 -14.56
CA GLU A 210 -18.02 -12.06 -15.61
C GLU A 210 -16.88 -13.07 -15.42
N MET A 211 -15.74 -12.64 -14.88
CA MET A 211 -14.63 -13.56 -14.55
C MET A 211 -14.97 -14.47 -13.37
N ARG A 212 -15.82 -14.03 -12.45
CA ARG A 212 -16.22 -14.78 -11.24
C ARG A 212 -17.38 -15.75 -11.49
N ARG A 213 -18.11 -15.60 -12.60
CA ARG A 213 -19.24 -16.47 -12.98
C ARG A 213 -18.77 -17.76 -13.67
N GLU A 214 -19.66 -18.73 -13.78
CA GLU A 214 -19.41 -19.98 -14.51
C GLU A 214 -18.98 -19.70 -15.96
N GLY A 215 -17.92 -20.37 -16.43
CA GLY A 215 -17.32 -20.09 -17.73
C GLY A 215 -16.47 -18.81 -17.78
N GLY A 216 -16.18 -18.18 -16.63
CA GLY A 216 -15.40 -16.95 -16.51
C GLY A 216 -13.95 -17.03 -16.98
N LEU A 217 -13.37 -18.24 -17.06
CA LEU A 217 -11.98 -18.47 -17.50
C LEU A 217 -11.69 -17.83 -18.88
N LYS A 218 -12.65 -17.89 -19.81
CA LYS A 218 -12.51 -17.25 -21.14
C LYS A 218 -12.28 -15.74 -21.05
N HIS A 219 -12.87 -15.07 -20.05
CA HIS A 219 -12.70 -13.64 -19.82
C HIS A 219 -11.35 -13.33 -19.18
N ILE A 220 -10.85 -14.23 -18.32
CA ILE A 220 -9.52 -14.14 -17.72
C ILE A 220 -8.45 -14.26 -18.81
N GLU A 221 -8.52 -15.29 -19.66
CA GLU A 221 -7.58 -15.48 -20.78
C GLU A 221 -7.60 -14.29 -21.75
N ALA A 222 -8.80 -13.78 -22.08
CA ALA A 222 -8.93 -12.59 -22.91
C ALA A 222 -8.35 -11.32 -22.27
N ALA A 223 -8.33 -11.21 -20.93
CA ALA A 223 -7.67 -10.10 -20.23
C ALA A 223 -6.15 -10.26 -20.23
N ILE A 224 -5.63 -11.47 -19.99
CA ILE A 224 -4.19 -11.79 -20.07
C ILE A 224 -3.65 -11.45 -21.46
N GLU A 225 -4.38 -11.80 -22.52
CA GLU A 225 -4.00 -11.49 -23.90
C GLU A 225 -4.03 -9.98 -24.22
N LYS A 226 -4.77 -9.17 -23.47
CA LYS A 226 -4.70 -7.70 -23.58
C LYS A 226 -3.53 -7.13 -22.79
N LEU A 227 -3.22 -7.71 -21.62
CA LEU A 227 -2.07 -7.33 -20.80
C LEU A 227 -0.76 -7.62 -21.52
N SER A 228 -0.63 -8.76 -22.20
CA SER A 228 0.56 -9.15 -22.96
C SER A 228 0.95 -8.10 -24.02
N LYS A 229 -0.05 -7.48 -24.66
CA LYS A 229 0.12 -6.43 -25.68
C LYS A 229 0.51 -5.05 -25.13
N ARG A 230 0.49 -4.89 -23.81
CA ARG A 230 0.76 -3.61 -23.13
C ARG A 230 1.81 -3.75 -22.03
N HIS A 231 2.58 -4.85 -22.01
CA HIS A 231 3.52 -5.15 -20.95
C HIS A 231 4.46 -3.96 -20.64
N ASP A 232 5.13 -3.41 -21.65
CA ASP A 232 6.05 -2.28 -21.49
C ASP A 232 5.37 -1.04 -20.88
N TYR A 233 4.13 -0.77 -21.30
CA TYR A 233 3.35 0.33 -20.73
C TYR A 233 3.03 0.10 -19.26
N HIS A 234 2.69 -1.14 -18.88
CA HIS A 234 2.37 -1.50 -17.50
C HIS A 234 3.60 -1.42 -16.59
N ILE A 235 4.76 -1.91 -17.03
CA ILE A 235 6.03 -1.80 -16.28
C ILE A 235 6.32 -0.33 -15.93
N CYS A 236 6.14 0.59 -16.88
CA CYS A 236 6.36 2.03 -16.67
C CYS A 236 5.47 2.65 -15.57
N VAL A 237 4.40 1.99 -15.13
CA VAL A 237 3.47 2.52 -14.12
C VAL A 237 3.35 1.60 -12.89
N TYR A 238 4.17 0.55 -12.79
CA TYR A 238 4.23 -0.36 -11.64
C TYR A 238 5.22 0.09 -10.56
N ASP A 239 5.97 1.17 -10.80
CA ASP A 239 6.71 1.90 -9.78
C ASP A 239 6.66 3.43 -10.02
N PRO A 240 6.93 4.25 -8.99
CA PRO A 240 6.93 5.71 -9.12
C PRO A 240 8.05 6.28 -10.00
N ARG A 241 9.01 5.46 -10.44
CA ARG A 241 10.20 5.86 -11.21
C ARG A 241 10.16 5.43 -12.67
N GLY A 242 9.00 5.03 -13.18
CA GLY A 242 8.81 4.77 -14.61
C GLY A 242 9.27 3.38 -15.05
N GLY A 243 9.20 2.37 -14.20
CA GLY A 243 9.62 1.00 -14.52
C GLY A 243 11.07 0.68 -14.14
N ARG A 244 11.82 1.67 -13.65
CA ARG A 244 13.26 1.56 -13.36
C ARG A 244 13.58 0.76 -12.11
N ASP A 245 12.61 0.58 -11.22
CA ASP A 245 12.80 -0.24 -10.03
C ASP A 245 12.35 -1.70 -10.27
N ASN A 246 11.82 -2.00 -11.46
CA ASN A 246 11.35 -3.32 -11.90
C ASN A 246 12.30 -4.02 -12.89
N SER A 247 13.49 -3.47 -13.13
CA SER A 247 14.49 -3.96 -14.11
C SER A 247 15.62 -4.77 -13.48
#